data_AF-A0A081S3G8-F1
#
_entry.id   AF-A0A081S3G8-F1
#
_cell.length_a   1.000
_cell.length_b   1.000
_cell.length_c   1.000
_cell.angle_alpha   90.00
_cell.angle_beta   90.00
_cell.angle_gamma   90.00
#
_symmetry.space_group_name_H-M   'P 1'
#
loop_
_entity.id
_entity.type
_entity.pdbx_description
1 polymer ?
#
loop_
_entity_poly.entity_id
_entity_poly.type
_entity_poly.pdbx_seq_one_letter_code
_entity_poly.pdbx_strand_id
1 'polypeptide(L)'
;GLILSMFAVAGFGILLNIFNAAVRKKMVDQVKLKRIMKETRAWQKERMAAMRQKDTARAAELNKKSSYMNKMSMEMMQMNMRPMMITFVPLILIFYLVLPQLFAYTVAVSPIPLNVIPGDFFQLTCTAEQAADPEHVCTAENALFLWAWYFLSSIAFSGIIMKLTKTSMDLS
;
A
#
# COMPACT_ATOMS: atom_id res chain seq x y z
N GLY A 1 -6.64 -18.77 31.75
CA GLY A 1 -6.62 -20.15 31.23
C GLY A 1 -6.52 -20.12 29.72
N LEU A 2 -5.70 -20.99 29.14
CA LEU A 2 -5.29 -20.97 27.73
C LEU A 2 -6.48 -20.99 26.73
N ILE A 3 -7.55 -21.71 27.08
CA ILE A 3 -8.80 -21.79 26.32
C ILE A 3 -9.58 -20.46 26.36
N LEU A 4 -9.68 -19.83 27.53
CA LEU A 4 -10.40 -18.57 27.70
C LEU A 4 -9.66 -17.41 27.00
N SER A 5 -8.32 -17.43 27.00
CA SER A 5 -7.50 -16.51 26.21
C SER A 5 -7.63 -16.74 24.71
N MET A 6 -7.73 -17.98 24.22
CA MET A 6 -7.97 -18.26 22.80
C MET A 6 -9.30 -17.66 22.32
N PHE A 7 -10.39 -17.88 23.06
CA PHE A 7 -11.70 -17.32 22.69
C PHE A 7 -11.74 -15.79 22.81
N ALA A 8 -11.07 -15.22 23.80
CA ALA A 8 -10.95 -13.76 23.94
C ALA A 8 -10.19 -13.15 22.75
N VAL A 9 -9.07 -13.74 22.33
CA VAL A 9 -8.29 -13.27 21.18
C VAL A 9 -9.06 -13.44 19.88
N ALA A 10 -9.73 -14.58 19.67
CA ALA A 10 -10.58 -14.80 18.50
C ALA A 10 -11.75 -13.81 18.44
N GLY A 11 -12.44 -13.58 19.55
CA GLY A 11 -13.52 -12.60 19.66
C GLY A 11 -13.05 -11.17 19.37
N PHE A 12 -11.90 -10.77 19.91
CA PHE A 12 -11.28 -9.48 19.63
C PHE A 12 -10.88 -9.34 18.15
N GLY A 13 -10.32 -10.40 17.56
CA GLY A 13 -9.99 -10.44 16.13
C GLY A 13 -11.21 -10.29 15.22
N ILE A 14 -12.33 -10.94 15.57
CA ILE A 14 -13.61 -10.79 14.85
C ILE A 14 -14.14 -9.36 14.99
N LEU A 15 -14.14 -8.80 16.21
CA LEU A 15 -14.56 -7.42 16.48
C LEU A 15 -13.73 -6.40 15.69
N LEU A 16 -12.41 -6.55 15.65
CA LEU A 16 -11.52 -5.70 14.86
C LEU A 16 -11.79 -5.81 13.36
N ASN A 17 -12.04 -7.02 12.84
CA ASN A 17 -12.38 -7.20 11.43
C ASN A 17 -13.73 -6.55 11.07
N ILE A 18 -14.73 -6.70 11.94
CA ILE A 18 -16.04 -6.04 11.78
C ILE A 18 -15.88 -4.52 11.85
N PHE A 19 -15.08 -4.01 12.78
CA PHE A 19 -14.76 -2.59 12.89
C PHE A 19 -14.09 -2.06 11.62
N ASN A 20 -13.07 -2.76 11.10
CA ASN A 20 -12.40 -2.41 9.85
C ASN A 20 -13.37 -2.43 8.65
N ALA A 21 -14.26 -3.42 8.58
CA ALA A 21 -15.30 -3.49 7.55
C ALA A 21 -16.32 -2.35 7.66
N ALA A 22 -16.71 -2.00 8.89
CA ALA A 22 -17.64 -0.90 9.17
C ALA A 22 -17.04 0.46 8.83
N VAL A 23 -15.77 0.71 9.19
CA VAL A 23 -15.02 1.93 8.82
C VAL A 23 -14.98 2.06 7.30
N ARG A 24 -14.63 0.99 6.59
CA ARG A 24 -14.61 0.98 5.12
C ARG A 24 -16.00 1.25 4.52
N LYS A 25 -17.05 0.65 5.06
CA LYS A 25 -18.43 0.84 4.57
C LYS A 25 -18.96 2.24 4.85
N LYS A 26 -18.62 2.84 6.00
CA LYS A 26 -19.07 4.18 6.40
C LYS A 26 -18.31 5.29 5.66
N MET A 27 -17.03 5.07 5.36
CA MET A 27 -16.18 6.07 4.72
C MET A 27 -16.21 6.06 3.19
N VAL A 28 -16.66 4.96 2.58
CA VAL A 28 -16.71 4.81 1.11
C VAL A 28 -18.15 4.83 0.62
N ASP A 29 -18.52 5.89 -0.11
CA ASP A 29 -19.78 5.91 -0.87
C ASP A 29 -19.66 4.98 -2.09
N GLN A 30 -20.24 3.79 -1.94
CA GLN A 30 -20.21 2.74 -2.96
C GLN A 30 -20.97 3.13 -4.24
N VAL A 31 -22.00 3.99 -4.13
CA VAL A 31 -22.80 4.42 -5.29
C VAL A 31 -22.00 5.45 -6.09
N LYS A 32 -21.44 6.46 -5.42
CA LYS A 32 -20.56 7.46 -6.05
C LYS A 32 -19.31 6.79 -6.65
N LEU A 33 -18.69 5.86 -5.93
CA LEU A 33 -17.53 5.12 -6.42
C LEU A 33 -17.85 4.32 -7.69
N LYS A 34 -18.95 3.55 -7.71
CA LYS A 34 -19.37 2.78 -8.90
C LYS A 34 -19.66 3.67 -10.10
N ARG A 35 -20.33 4.81 -9.88
CA ARG A 35 -20.61 5.78 -10.94
C ARG A 35 -19.33 6.36 -11.54
N ILE A 36 -18.44 6.86 -10.68
CA ILE A 36 -17.15 7.45 -11.10
C ILE A 36 -16.29 6.40 -11.81
N MET A 37 -16.24 5.16 -11.32
CA MET A 37 -15.53 4.07 -12.00
C MET A 37 -16.07 3.82 -13.41
N LYS A 38 -17.39 3.78 -13.58
CA LYS A 38 -18.02 3.56 -14.89
C LYS A 38 -17.71 4.71 -15.86
N GLU A 39 -17.86 5.95 -15.42
CA GLU A 39 -17.58 7.15 -16.23
C GLU A 39 -16.09 7.25 -16.59
N THR A 40 -15.17 7.03 -15.64
CA THR A 40 -13.73 7.03 -15.91
C THR A 40 -13.30 5.90 -16.85
N ARG A 41 -13.85 4.69 -16.71
CA ARG A 41 -13.56 3.58 -17.63
C ARG A 41 -14.06 3.85 -19.05
N ALA A 42 -15.27 4.39 -19.19
CA ALA A 42 -15.81 4.75 -20.50
C ALA A 42 -14.91 5.78 -21.22
N TRP A 43 -14.52 6.85 -20.51
CA TRP A 43 -13.60 7.85 -21.03
C TRP A 43 -12.22 7.28 -21.37
N GLN A 44 -11.64 6.44 -20.50
CA GLN A 44 -10.35 5.79 -20.78
C GLN A 44 -10.43 4.89 -22.02
N LYS A 45 -11.54 4.17 -22.22
CA LYS A 45 -11.76 3.31 -23.38
C LYS A 45 -11.88 4.13 -24.66
N GLU A 46 -12.64 5.22 -24.66
CA GLU A 46 -12.77 6.14 -25.79
C GLU A 46 -11.43 6.79 -26.15
N ARG A 47 -10.68 7.24 -25.13
CA ARG A 47 -9.34 7.82 -25.32
C ARG A 47 -8.38 6.79 -25.91
N MET A 48 -8.37 5.57 -25.41
CA MET A 48 -7.54 4.49 -25.96
C MET A 48 -7.93 4.13 -27.40
N ALA A 49 -9.22 4.12 -27.73
CA ALA A 49 -9.69 3.86 -29.09
C ALA A 49 -9.26 4.98 -30.05
N ALA A 50 -9.44 6.25 -29.67
CA ALA A 50 -9.01 7.40 -30.47
C ALA A 50 -7.49 7.41 -30.69
N MET A 51 -6.70 7.09 -29.66
CA MET A 51 -5.23 6.97 -29.77
C MET A 51 -4.81 5.82 -30.68
N ARG A 52 -5.50 4.66 -30.62
CA ARG A 52 -5.23 3.52 -31.52
C ARG A 52 -5.58 3.82 -32.97
N GLN A 53 -6.64 4.60 -33.20
CA GLN A 53 -7.09 5.01 -34.53
C GLN A 53 -6.32 6.22 -35.08
N LYS A 54 -5.36 6.78 -34.32
CA LYS A 54 -4.60 8.00 -34.67
C LYS A 54 -5.51 9.21 -34.99
N ASP A 55 -6.71 9.23 -34.41
CA ASP A 55 -7.65 10.34 -34.57
C ASP A 55 -7.28 11.48 -33.63
N THR A 56 -6.45 12.39 -34.13
CA THR A 56 -5.91 13.53 -33.38
C THR A 56 -7.00 14.54 -32.98
N ALA A 57 -8.07 14.67 -33.76
CA ALA A 57 -9.18 15.58 -33.47
C ALA A 57 -9.99 15.07 -32.28
N ARG A 58 -10.37 13.79 -32.30
CA ARG A 58 -11.12 13.15 -31.21
C ARG A 58 -10.28 13.00 -29.95
N ALA A 59 -8.98 12.75 -30.08
CA ALA A 59 -8.06 12.75 -28.94
C ALA A 59 -7.93 14.14 -28.29
N ALA A 60 -7.86 15.22 -29.08
CA ALA A 60 -7.81 16.58 -28.56
C ALA A 60 -9.10 16.98 -27.83
N GLU A 61 -10.27 16.58 -28.33
CA GLU A 61 -11.55 16.80 -27.67
C GLU A 61 -11.65 16.05 -26.32
N LEU A 62 -11.25 14.79 -26.30
CA LEU A 62 -11.21 13.98 -25.07
C LEU A 62 -10.18 14.49 -24.05
N ASN A 63 -9.07 15.06 -24.53
CA ASN A 63 -8.06 15.70 -23.66
C ASN A 63 -8.61 16.97 -22.98
N LYS A 64 -9.53 17.72 -23.59
CA LYS A 64 -10.21 18.85 -22.90
C LYS A 64 -10.98 18.39 -21.67
N LYS A 65 -11.56 17.18 -21.71
CA LYS A 65 -12.23 16.54 -20.57
C LYS A 65 -11.25 15.94 -19.55
N SER A 66 -9.97 15.80 -19.89
CA SER A 66 -8.94 15.18 -19.04
C SER A 66 -8.84 15.83 -17.66
N SER A 67 -8.90 17.15 -17.56
CA SER A 67 -8.83 17.86 -16.26
C SER A 67 -9.99 17.45 -15.31
N TYR A 68 -11.22 17.44 -15.83
CA TYR A 68 -12.40 16.99 -15.08
C TYR A 68 -12.29 15.51 -14.69
N MET A 69 -11.89 14.65 -15.64
CA MET A 69 -11.73 13.21 -15.41
C MET A 69 -10.59 12.89 -14.44
N ASN A 70 -9.51 13.67 -14.45
CA ASN A 70 -8.40 13.56 -13.50
C ASN A 70 -8.85 13.95 -12.10
N LYS A 71 -9.62 15.05 -11.95
CA LYS A 71 -10.22 15.42 -10.66
C LYS A 71 -11.13 14.30 -10.13
N MET A 72 -11.97 13.75 -10.99
CA MET A 72 -12.85 12.64 -10.64
C MET A 72 -12.09 11.36 -10.27
N SER A 73 -10.98 11.08 -10.96
CA SER A 73 -10.07 9.96 -10.66
C SER A 73 -9.34 10.16 -9.32
N MET A 74 -8.94 11.41 -9.01
CA MET A 74 -8.37 11.75 -7.70
C MET A 74 -9.39 11.61 -6.58
N GLU A 75 -10.65 12.03 -6.78
CA GLU A 75 -11.72 11.79 -5.80
C GLU A 75 -11.93 10.29 -5.57
N MET A 76 -11.92 9.48 -6.64
CA MET A 76 -11.98 8.01 -6.54
C MET A 76 -10.81 7.45 -5.70
N MET A 77 -9.59 7.92 -5.98
CA MET A 77 -8.39 7.51 -5.25
C MET A 77 -8.50 7.88 -3.77
N GLN A 78 -8.92 9.11 -3.45
CA GLN A 78 -9.09 9.54 -2.07
C GLN A 78 -10.18 8.75 -1.32
N MET A 79 -11.28 8.38 -1.99
CA MET A 79 -12.32 7.55 -1.38
C MET A 79 -11.79 6.18 -0.96
N ASN A 80 -10.87 5.57 -1.72
CA ASN A 80 -10.29 4.27 -1.39
C ASN A 80 -9.05 4.36 -0.49
N MET A 81 -8.26 5.42 -0.61
CA MET A 81 -7.05 5.61 0.20
C MET A 81 -7.36 6.04 1.63
N ARG A 82 -8.40 6.85 1.88
CA ARG A 82 -8.77 7.28 3.25
C ARG A 82 -9.03 6.10 4.20
N PRO A 83 -9.88 5.11 3.87
CA PRO A 83 -10.06 3.93 4.70
C PRO A 83 -8.77 3.12 4.84
N MET A 84 -8.00 2.98 3.75
CA MET A 84 -6.75 2.23 3.77
C MET A 84 -5.75 2.86 4.74
N MET A 85 -5.56 4.19 4.71
CA MET A 85 -4.68 4.90 5.63
C MET A 85 -5.09 4.69 7.08
N ILE A 86 -6.38 4.74 7.41
CA ILE A 86 -6.83 4.52 8.79
C ILE A 86 -6.52 3.10 9.28
N THR A 87 -6.57 2.10 8.40
CA THR A 87 -6.24 0.72 8.76
C THR A 87 -4.74 0.41 8.70
N PHE A 88 -4.00 1.10 7.83
CA PHE A 88 -2.59 0.83 7.54
C PHE A 88 -1.63 1.67 8.39
N VAL A 89 -2.01 2.90 8.75
CA VAL A 89 -1.19 3.79 9.58
C VAL A 89 -0.94 3.22 10.97
N PRO A 90 -1.94 2.70 11.71
CA PRO A 90 -1.67 2.08 13.01
C PRO A 90 -0.74 0.87 12.89
N LEU A 91 -0.91 0.07 11.84
CA LEU A 91 -0.03 -1.05 11.55
C LEU A 91 1.41 -0.56 11.32
N ILE A 92 1.62 0.38 10.40
CA ILE A 92 2.97 0.83 10.08
C ILE A 92 3.65 1.55 11.26
N LEU A 93 2.88 2.23 12.12
CA LEU A 93 3.40 2.82 13.36
C LEU A 93 3.90 1.77 14.33
N ILE A 94 3.22 0.63 14.46
CA ILE A 94 3.72 -0.51 15.26
C ILE A 94 5.00 -1.07 14.63
N PHE A 95 5.02 -1.21 13.30
CA PHE A 95 6.19 -1.65 12.56
C PHE A 95 7.39 -0.71 12.69
N TYR A 96 7.16 0.60 12.81
CA TYR A 96 8.23 1.58 12.96
C TYR A 96 8.71 1.73 14.41
N LEU A 97 7.81 1.75 15.39
CA LEU A 97 8.17 2.06 16.78
C LEU A 97 8.52 0.83 17.62
N VAL A 98 7.86 -0.31 17.37
CA VAL A 98 7.94 -1.48 18.25
C VAL A 98 8.90 -2.52 17.71
N LEU A 99 8.84 -2.79 16.41
CA LEU A 99 9.61 -3.86 15.78
C LEU A 99 11.13 -3.62 15.77
N PRO A 100 11.66 -2.41 15.52
CA PRO A 100 13.10 -2.17 15.61
C PRO A 100 13.64 -2.32 17.04
N GLN A 101 12.83 -2.02 18.05
CA GLN A 101 13.22 -2.19 19.47
C GLN A 101 13.27 -3.66 19.89
N LEU A 102 12.48 -4.54 19.25
CA LEU A 102 12.39 -5.96 19.58
C LEU A 102 13.27 -6.85 18.68
N PHE A 103 13.54 -6.42 17.45
CA PHE A 103 14.13 -7.25 16.39
C PHE A 103 15.10 -6.45 15.51
N ALA A 104 16.15 -5.90 16.11
CA ALA A 104 17.12 -5.03 15.43
C ALA A 104 18.20 -5.79 14.61
N TYR A 105 18.13 -7.12 14.51
CA TYR A 105 19.16 -7.91 13.84
C TYR A 105 19.14 -7.75 12.32
N THR A 106 20.33 -7.82 11.70
CA THR A 106 20.51 -7.83 10.25
C THR A 106 20.43 -9.26 9.70
N VAL A 107 19.82 -9.42 8.53
CA VAL A 107 19.53 -10.76 7.96
C VAL A 107 20.03 -10.97 6.54
N ALA A 108 20.32 -9.90 5.82
CA ALA A 108 20.83 -9.95 4.46
C ALA A 108 21.67 -8.71 4.18
N VAL A 109 22.48 -8.72 3.13
CA VAL A 109 23.19 -7.53 2.65
C VAL A 109 22.77 -7.30 1.21
N SER A 110 22.24 -6.12 0.90
CA SER A 110 21.90 -5.75 -0.46
C SER A 110 23.09 -5.07 -1.15
N PRO A 111 23.32 -5.29 -2.46
CA PRO A 111 24.38 -4.61 -3.19
C PRO A 111 24.08 -3.13 -3.51
N ILE A 112 22.85 -2.67 -3.23
CA ILE A 112 22.35 -1.32 -3.50
C ILE A 112 21.61 -0.83 -2.25
N PRO A 113 21.68 0.46 -1.89
CA PRO A 113 20.86 1.03 -0.83
C PRO A 113 19.37 0.97 -1.20
N LEU A 114 18.55 0.40 -0.32
CA LEU A 114 17.10 0.26 -0.53
C LEU A 114 16.29 1.34 0.20
N ASN A 115 16.95 2.41 0.67
CA ASN A 115 16.33 3.54 1.35
C ASN A 115 15.59 4.47 0.36
N VAL A 116 14.44 4.00 -0.14
CA VAL A 116 13.62 4.68 -1.16
C VAL A 116 12.75 5.83 -0.62
N ILE A 117 12.63 5.96 0.71
CA ILE A 117 11.81 7.00 1.34
C ILE A 117 12.72 8.15 1.79
N PRO A 118 12.56 9.36 1.24
CA PRO A 118 13.37 10.51 1.62
C PRO A 118 13.10 10.95 3.06
N GLY A 119 14.15 11.37 3.77
CA GLY A 119 14.07 11.97 5.10
C GLY A 119 14.45 11.07 6.29
N ASP A 120 15.14 9.95 6.06
CA ASP A 120 15.64 9.02 7.10
C ASP A 120 14.59 8.45 8.07
N PHE A 121 13.32 8.76 7.89
CA PHE A 121 12.21 8.26 8.71
C PHE A 121 11.95 6.76 8.52
N PHE A 122 12.46 6.15 7.45
CA PHE A 122 12.23 4.74 7.15
C PHE A 122 13.41 4.12 6.41
N GLN A 123 14.43 3.72 7.18
CA GLN A 123 15.65 3.10 6.66
C GLN A 123 15.45 1.58 6.55
N LEU A 124 15.38 1.08 5.32
CA LEU A 124 15.28 -0.35 5.03
C LEU A 124 16.66 -1.04 5.13
N THR A 125 17.72 -0.30 4.80
CA THR A 125 19.11 -0.75 4.83
C THR A 125 19.97 0.15 5.69
N CYS A 126 20.95 -0.45 6.35
CA CYS A 126 21.98 0.26 7.11
C CYS A 126 22.73 1.28 6.24
N THR A 127 22.89 2.50 6.75
CA THR A 127 23.74 3.52 6.11
C THR A 127 25.22 3.24 6.37
N ALA A 128 26.10 3.89 5.61
CA ALA A 128 27.54 3.76 5.80
C ALA A 128 28.00 4.26 7.19
N GLU A 129 27.34 5.30 7.73
CA GLU A 129 27.62 5.83 9.07
C GLU A 129 27.25 4.81 10.17
N GLN A 130 26.11 4.14 10.02
CA GLN A 130 25.65 3.11 10.93
C GLN A 130 26.49 1.83 10.89
N ALA A 131 27.08 1.51 9.74
CA ALA A 131 27.97 0.35 9.59
C ALA A 131 29.40 0.63 10.12
N ALA A 132 29.77 1.90 10.30
CA ALA A 132 31.06 2.31 10.87
C ALA A 132 31.06 2.31 12.41
N ASP A 133 29.89 2.23 13.04
CA ASP A 133 29.75 2.20 14.50
C ASP A 133 29.80 0.75 15.02
N PRO A 134 30.82 0.38 15.83
CA PRO A 134 30.99 -0.98 16.34
C PRO A 134 29.94 -1.40 17.38
N GLU A 135 29.18 -0.47 17.96
CA GLU A 135 28.06 -0.79 18.86
C GLU A 135 26.72 -0.95 18.11
N HIS A 136 26.71 -0.65 16.81
CA HIS A 136 25.51 -0.73 16.00
C HIS A 136 25.21 -2.17 15.57
N VAL A 137 23.94 -2.45 15.30
CA VAL A 137 23.43 -3.80 15.02
C VAL A 137 23.82 -4.32 13.62
N CYS A 138 24.49 -3.48 12.84
CA CYS A 138 24.85 -3.72 11.45
C CYS A 138 26.37 -3.72 11.30
N THR A 139 26.91 -4.79 10.72
CA THR A 139 28.36 -4.96 10.52
C THR A 139 28.83 -4.63 9.10
N ALA A 140 27.89 -4.39 8.18
CA ALA A 140 28.16 -4.10 6.79
C ALA A 140 27.21 -3.01 6.26
N GLU A 141 27.73 -2.18 5.37
CA GLU A 141 26.92 -1.22 4.63
C GLU A 141 25.84 -1.97 3.84
N ASN A 142 24.65 -1.39 3.74
CA ASN A 142 23.50 -1.99 3.05
C ASN A 142 22.99 -3.30 3.68
N ALA A 143 23.34 -3.57 4.94
CA ALA A 143 22.72 -4.64 5.70
C ALA A 143 21.21 -4.36 5.88
N LEU A 144 20.39 -5.34 5.54
CA LEU A 144 18.93 -5.32 5.66
C LEU A 144 18.53 -5.72 7.07
N PHE A 145 17.73 -4.88 7.71
CA PHE A 145 17.09 -5.21 8.98
C PHE A 145 16.06 -6.34 8.81
N LEU A 146 15.91 -7.19 9.82
CA LEU A 146 14.93 -8.28 9.81
C LEU A 146 13.50 -7.77 9.53
N TRP A 147 13.11 -6.66 10.14
CA TRP A 147 11.78 -6.07 9.90
C TRP A 147 11.64 -5.55 8.46
N ALA A 148 12.70 -4.99 7.87
CA ALA A 148 12.71 -4.53 6.48
C ALA A 148 12.57 -5.70 5.52
N TRP A 149 13.24 -6.83 5.81
CA TRP A 149 13.09 -8.07 5.06
C TRP A 149 11.67 -8.65 5.12
N TYR A 150 11.05 -8.66 6.31
CA TYR A 150 9.65 -9.07 6.48
C TYR A 150 8.70 -8.16 5.68
N PHE A 151 8.92 -6.85 5.73
CA PHE A 151 8.09 -5.88 5.00
C PHE A 151 8.20 -6.07 3.47
N LEU A 152 9.42 -6.19 2.95
CA LEU A 152 9.68 -6.39 1.52
C LEU A 152 9.08 -7.70 1.01
N SER A 153 9.29 -8.80 1.74
CA SER A 153 8.70 -10.10 1.39
C SER A 153 7.17 -10.06 1.45
N SER A 154 6.58 -9.43 2.47
CA SER A 154 5.13 -9.29 2.59
C SER A 154 4.50 -8.54 1.42
N ILE A 155 5.12 -7.45 0.94
CA ILE A 155 4.64 -6.70 -0.24
C ILE A 155 4.77 -7.54 -1.51
N ALA A 156 5.92 -8.18 -1.71
CA ALA A 156 6.19 -9.00 -2.88
C ALA A 156 5.18 -10.16 -3.00
N PHE A 157 4.93 -10.88 -1.90
CA PHE A 157 3.99 -11.99 -1.87
C PHE A 157 2.53 -11.52 -1.87
N SER A 158 2.19 -10.39 -1.25
CA SER A 158 0.81 -9.86 -1.27
C SER A 158 0.30 -9.65 -2.69
N GLY A 159 1.14 -9.13 -3.60
CA GLY A 159 0.78 -8.98 -5.01
C GLY A 159 0.47 -10.29 -5.72
N ILE A 160 1.24 -11.35 -5.42
CA ILE A 160 1.03 -12.70 -5.98
C ILE A 160 -0.24 -13.32 -5.39
N ILE A 161 -0.41 -13.24 -4.06
CA ILE A 161 -1.57 -13.78 -3.35
C ILE A 161 -2.85 -13.15 -3.87
N MET A 162 -2.91 -11.82 -4.03
CA MET A 162 -4.09 -11.13 -4.58
C MET A 162 -4.46 -11.57 -5.99
N LYS A 163 -3.47 -11.92 -6.83
CA LYS A 163 -3.71 -12.49 -8.17
C LYS A 163 -4.27 -13.91 -8.07
N LEU A 164 -3.75 -14.74 -7.17
CA LEU A 164 -4.20 -16.11 -6.96
C LEU A 164 -5.63 -16.18 -6.37
N THR A 165 -5.93 -15.34 -5.38
CA THR A 165 -7.23 -15.28 -4.71
C THR A 165 -8.29 -14.52 -5.51
N LYS A 166 -7.92 -13.91 -6.64
CA LYS A 166 -8.78 -13.01 -7.44
C LYS A 166 -9.42 -11.89 -6.60
N THR A 167 -8.77 -11.50 -5.51
CA THR A 167 -9.21 -10.38 -4.67
C THR A 167 -8.60 -9.06 -5.12
N SER A 168 -7.71 -9.08 -6.13
CA SER A 168 -7.37 -7.86 -6.86
C SER A 168 -8.66 -7.22 -7.34
N MET A 169 -8.84 -5.92 -7.08
CA MET A 169 -9.96 -5.17 -7.63
C MET A 169 -10.00 -5.38 -9.14
N ASP A 170 -10.90 -6.25 -9.59
CA ASP A 170 -11.04 -6.60 -10.98
C ASP A 170 -11.39 -5.31 -11.75
N LEU A 171 -10.41 -4.84 -12.53
CA LEU A 171 -10.60 -3.75 -13.48
C LEU A 171 -11.32 -4.22 -14.75
N SER A 172 -11.65 -5.51 -14.80
CA SER A 172 -12.56 -6.17 -15.74
C SER A 172 -13.94 -5.49 -15.77
#